data_AF-A0A0F9PWF9-F1
#
_entry.id   AF-A0A0F9PWF9-F1
#
_cell.length_a   1.000
_cell.length_b   1.000
_cell.length_c   1.000
_cell.angle_alpha   90.00
_cell.angle_beta   90.00
_cell.angle_gamma   90.00
#
_symmetry.space_group_name_H-M   'P 1'
#
loop_
_entity.id
_entity.type
_entity.pdbx_description
1 polymer ?
#
loop_
_entity_poly.entity_id
_entity_poly.type
_entity_poly.pdbx_seq_one_letter_code
_entity_poly.pdbx_strand_id
1 'polypeptide(L)'
;MSEHANNIVFLLGAGFNQELKDWDDLKPPMARNFFQLIRQSSHYENIYHEQLRKVYGFIQEYWKLEEEEISRKEFDLEKLFTFLQLTIDDIYKKERYDELIELHSIQDSLVTVFINFLQRFDLHHIRFELYQRFGKKLMEFKPDIITFNYDLYLENILESASGLNVSIPESFSNVHNLDDFNLPDDIIRYSHYKYNIPLAYGFKFDIVRIFMAGNRKYEFGERFYDFHELYTNPIIKLHGSLNWSKIRQIPTDRITLQALNKEFIGNLIISNEYWDPNFNNDFKGWIVTPHIITPTLYKRGFFDQFPFKDLWSMAKKKLSHCNKLIIIGYSFSPTDFHTEKLFLDSFKENELQDLIIVNPDTSIIRKIKELTHFNHPVTMCSNLFEFMDIFNDIIE
;
A
#
# COMPACT_ATOMS: atom_id res chain seq x y z
N MET A 1 -0.23 -37.70 11.01
CA MET A 1 0.07 -37.57 9.58
C MET A 1 0.09 -36.08 9.31
N SER A 2 1.29 -35.49 9.22
CA SER A 2 1.48 -34.04 9.17
C SER A 2 1.15 -33.50 7.79
N GLU A 3 0.19 -32.58 7.72
CA GLU A 3 -0.02 -31.68 6.59
C GLU A 3 1.27 -30.93 6.28
N HIS A 4 2.09 -31.46 5.38
CA HIS A 4 2.97 -30.62 4.56
C HIS A 4 2.08 -29.92 3.53
N ALA A 5 1.23 -29.01 4.01
CA ALA A 5 0.55 -28.09 3.11
C ALA A 5 1.66 -27.35 2.33
N ASN A 6 1.58 -27.39 1.01
CA ASN A 6 2.46 -26.62 0.13
C ASN A 6 2.38 -25.15 0.54
N ASN A 7 3.38 -24.66 1.27
CA ASN A 7 3.44 -23.26 1.69
C ASN A 7 3.90 -22.42 0.50
N ILE A 8 2.91 -21.99 -0.29
CA ILE A 8 3.10 -21.10 -1.44
C ILE A 8 3.07 -19.67 -0.94
N VAL A 9 4.13 -18.90 -1.26
CA VAL A 9 4.18 -17.46 -1.00
C VAL A 9 4.17 -16.69 -2.31
N PHE A 10 3.23 -15.75 -2.44
CA PHE A 10 3.23 -14.73 -3.47
C PHE A 10 3.90 -13.46 -2.94
N LEU A 11 4.88 -12.96 -3.68
CA LEU A 11 5.55 -11.67 -3.44
C LEU A 11 5.24 -10.72 -4.58
N LEU A 12 4.43 -9.70 -4.31
CA LEU A 12 3.95 -8.76 -5.33
C LEU A 12 4.67 -7.41 -5.23
N GLY A 13 5.13 -6.91 -6.37
CA GLY A 13 5.70 -5.57 -6.52
C GLY A 13 4.92 -4.71 -7.51
N ALA A 14 5.40 -3.49 -7.76
CA ALA A 14 4.66 -2.49 -8.57
C ALA A 14 4.38 -2.97 -10.01
N GLY A 15 5.22 -3.87 -10.52
CA GLY A 15 5.05 -4.53 -11.81
C GLY A 15 3.75 -5.36 -11.93
N PHE A 16 3.18 -5.83 -10.81
CA PHE A 16 1.90 -6.55 -10.79
C PHE A 16 0.76 -5.74 -11.42
N ASN A 17 0.84 -4.40 -11.32
CA ASN A 17 -0.19 -3.48 -11.77
C ASN A 17 0.09 -2.90 -13.18
N GLN A 18 1.16 -3.31 -13.86
CA GLN A 18 1.58 -2.72 -15.13
C GLN A 18 0.71 -3.09 -16.35
N GLU A 19 -0.26 -4.00 -16.18
CA GLU A 19 -1.29 -4.28 -17.18
C GLU A 19 -2.52 -3.37 -17.04
N LEU A 20 -2.57 -2.55 -15.98
CA LEU A 20 -3.68 -1.65 -15.68
C LEU A 20 -3.51 -0.31 -16.41
N LYS A 21 -4.64 0.34 -16.72
CA LYS A 21 -4.69 1.57 -17.52
C LYS A 21 -5.81 2.51 -17.06
N ASP A 22 -5.49 3.70 -16.58
CA ASP A 22 -6.54 4.66 -16.18
C ASP A 22 -7.33 5.22 -17.38
N TRP A 23 -8.23 6.17 -17.12
CA TRP A 23 -9.04 6.83 -18.16
C TRP A 23 -8.23 7.59 -19.22
N ASP A 24 -7.00 7.99 -18.89
CA ASP A 24 -6.09 8.67 -19.81
C ASP A 24 -5.21 7.64 -20.57
N ASP A 25 -5.52 6.34 -20.49
CA ASP A 25 -4.73 5.21 -21.00
C ASP A 25 -3.32 5.10 -20.39
N LEU A 26 -3.10 5.73 -19.23
CA LEU A 26 -1.82 5.72 -18.53
C LEU A 26 -1.70 4.47 -17.67
N LYS A 27 -0.47 3.96 -17.53
CA LYS A 27 -0.16 2.87 -16.60
C LYS A 27 0.17 3.43 -15.20
N PRO A 28 -0.01 2.63 -14.13
CA PRO A 28 0.51 2.98 -12.82
C PRO A 28 2.00 3.34 -12.88
N PRO A 29 2.44 4.41 -12.21
CA PRO A 29 3.82 4.85 -12.27
C PRO A 29 4.77 3.87 -11.59
N MET A 30 5.94 3.73 -12.20
CA MET A 30 7.15 3.19 -11.57
C MET A 30 7.95 4.36 -10.95
N ALA A 31 8.89 4.05 -10.07
CA ALA A 31 9.66 5.06 -9.33
C ALA A 31 10.40 6.08 -10.23
N ARG A 32 10.71 5.73 -11.49
CA ARG A 32 11.50 6.56 -12.41
C ARG A 32 10.70 7.35 -13.44
N ASN A 33 9.44 7.01 -13.66
CA ASN A 33 8.60 7.65 -14.68
C ASN A 33 7.40 8.41 -14.07
N PHE A 34 7.35 8.55 -12.75
CA PHE A 34 6.27 9.25 -12.04
C PHE A 34 5.98 10.65 -12.61
N PHE A 35 7.01 11.51 -12.73
CA PHE A 35 6.84 12.87 -13.24
C PHE A 35 6.49 12.92 -14.73
N GLN A 36 6.94 11.95 -15.53
CA GLN A 36 6.59 11.87 -16.94
C GLN A 36 5.11 11.52 -17.11
N LEU A 37 4.62 10.54 -16.35
CA LEU A 37 3.23 10.09 -16.41
C LEU A 37 2.26 11.12 -15.82
N ILE A 38 2.62 11.76 -14.70
CA ILE A 38 1.73 12.75 -14.10
C ILE A 38 1.53 13.96 -15.01
N ARG A 39 2.56 14.36 -15.78
CA ARG A 39 2.46 15.45 -16.77
C ARG A 39 1.48 15.14 -17.90
N GLN A 40 1.34 13.86 -18.26
CA GLN A 40 0.43 13.38 -19.30
C GLN A 40 -1.01 13.29 -18.80
N SER A 41 -1.24 13.34 -17.49
CA SER A 41 -2.56 13.27 -16.89
C SER A 41 -3.42 14.48 -17.25
N SER A 42 -4.69 14.23 -17.58
CA SER A 42 -5.70 15.28 -17.78
C SER A 42 -5.91 16.19 -16.56
N HIS A 43 -5.50 15.75 -15.37
CA HIS A 43 -5.65 16.49 -14.11
C HIS A 43 -4.41 17.32 -13.77
N TYR A 44 -3.34 17.26 -14.58
CA TYR A 44 -2.09 17.94 -14.29
C TYR A 44 -2.26 19.45 -14.12
N GLU A 45 -2.77 20.13 -15.14
CA GLU A 45 -2.88 21.60 -15.16
C GLU A 45 -3.79 22.15 -14.05
N ASN A 46 -4.85 21.40 -13.70
CA ASN A 46 -5.88 21.89 -12.79
C ASN A 46 -5.65 21.53 -11.31
N ILE A 47 -4.86 20.48 -11.03
CA ILE A 47 -4.72 19.95 -9.66
C ILE A 47 -3.24 19.77 -9.31
N TYR A 48 -2.50 19.00 -10.11
CA TYR A 48 -1.15 18.58 -9.71
C TYR A 48 -0.10 19.66 -9.89
N HIS A 49 -0.21 20.50 -10.92
CA HIS A 49 0.80 21.53 -11.21
C HIS A 49 0.98 22.51 -10.04
N GLU A 50 -0.12 23.00 -9.45
CA GLU A 50 -0.04 23.88 -8.29
C GLU A 50 0.55 23.17 -7.07
N GLN A 51 0.14 21.93 -6.80
CA GLN A 51 0.64 21.14 -5.67
C GLN A 51 2.13 20.79 -5.81
N LEU A 52 2.59 20.52 -7.04
CA LEU A 52 3.99 20.21 -7.34
C LEU A 52 4.87 21.44 -7.51
N ARG A 53 4.33 22.66 -7.57
CA ARG A 53 5.12 23.87 -7.81
C ARG A 53 6.30 24.01 -6.85
N LYS A 54 6.07 23.79 -5.55
CA LYS A 54 7.15 23.84 -4.54
C LYS A 54 8.14 22.68 -4.68
N VAL A 55 7.66 21.50 -5.10
CA VAL A 55 8.50 20.32 -5.38
C VAL A 55 9.42 20.61 -6.57
N TYR A 56 8.90 21.19 -7.66
CA TYR A 56 9.71 21.59 -8.80
C TYR A 56 10.72 22.67 -8.45
N GLY A 57 10.33 23.67 -7.63
CA GLY A 57 11.28 24.66 -7.11
C GLY A 57 12.43 24.02 -6.33
N PHE A 58 12.12 23.04 -5.47
CA PHE A 58 13.14 22.27 -4.75
C PHE A 58 14.04 21.46 -5.71
N ILE A 59 13.46 20.79 -6.71
CA ILE A 59 14.26 20.04 -7.70
C ILE A 59 15.17 20.99 -8.49
N GLN A 60 14.66 22.14 -8.92
CA GLN A 60 15.41 23.16 -9.65
C GLN A 60 16.56 23.70 -8.79
N GLU A 61 16.33 23.96 -7.49
CA GLU A 61 17.36 24.44 -6.58
C GLU A 61 18.54 23.47 -6.47
N TYR A 62 18.28 22.17 -6.29
CA TYR A 62 19.33 21.20 -5.97
C TYR A 62 19.87 20.41 -7.18
N TRP A 63 19.02 20.10 -8.17
CA TRP A 63 19.42 19.36 -9.38
C TRP A 63 19.61 20.27 -10.60
N LYS A 64 19.25 21.56 -10.52
CA LYS A 64 19.33 22.51 -11.64
C LYS A 64 18.55 22.03 -12.87
N LEU A 65 17.39 21.41 -12.62
CA LEU A 65 16.51 20.90 -13.67
C LEU A 65 15.20 21.68 -13.68
N GLU A 66 14.80 22.10 -14.88
CA GLU A 66 13.50 22.73 -15.10
C GLU A 66 12.38 21.67 -15.18
N GLU A 67 11.14 22.10 -14.94
CA GLU A 67 9.94 21.24 -14.98
C GLU A 67 9.81 20.48 -16.31
N GLU A 68 10.06 21.15 -17.44
CA GLU A 68 9.99 20.53 -18.76
C GLU A 68 11.03 19.43 -18.95
N GLU A 69 12.19 19.56 -18.32
CA GLU A 69 13.23 18.53 -18.39
C GLU A 69 12.85 17.30 -17.57
N ILE A 70 12.35 17.51 -16.35
CA ILE A 70 11.92 16.43 -15.43
C ILE A 70 10.78 15.63 -16.08
N SER A 71 9.89 16.31 -16.80
CA SER A 71 8.78 15.67 -17.50
C SER A 71 9.20 14.86 -18.74
N ARG A 72 10.41 15.07 -19.27
CA ARG A 72 10.92 14.40 -20.48
C ARG A 72 11.91 13.27 -20.22
N LYS A 73 12.56 13.25 -19.05
CA LYS A 73 13.55 12.23 -18.70
C LYS A 73 13.15 11.46 -17.45
N GLU A 74 13.77 10.30 -17.25
CA GLU A 74 13.60 9.56 -16.01
C GLU A 74 14.09 10.39 -14.82
N PHE A 75 13.28 10.46 -13.77
CA PHE A 75 13.64 11.11 -12.52
C PHE A 75 13.25 10.20 -11.36
N ASP A 76 14.25 9.85 -10.55
CA ASP A 76 14.13 8.81 -9.54
C ASP A 76 13.47 9.36 -8.27
N LEU A 77 12.21 8.95 -8.05
CA LEU A 77 11.41 9.36 -6.92
C LEU A 77 12.07 8.96 -5.59
N GLU A 78 12.80 7.84 -5.54
CA GLU A 78 13.50 7.42 -4.33
C GLU A 78 14.60 8.39 -3.95
N LYS A 79 15.36 8.87 -4.94
CA LYS A 79 16.40 9.88 -4.73
C LYS A 79 15.82 11.19 -4.22
N LEU A 80 14.67 11.61 -4.76
CA LEU A 80 14.01 12.84 -4.35
C LEU A 80 13.56 12.78 -2.89
N PHE A 81 12.81 11.74 -2.51
CA PHE A 81 12.35 11.56 -1.13
C PHE A 81 13.52 11.39 -0.16
N THR A 82 14.53 10.62 -0.54
CA THR A 82 15.73 10.42 0.29
C THR A 82 16.46 11.74 0.54
N PHE A 83 16.69 12.51 -0.52
CA PHE A 83 17.38 13.79 -0.40
C PHE A 83 16.57 14.79 0.43
N LEU A 84 15.25 14.88 0.19
CA LEU A 84 14.36 15.73 0.98
C LEU A 84 14.40 15.36 2.48
N GLN A 85 14.38 14.07 2.81
CA GLN A 85 14.50 13.61 4.20
C GLN A 85 15.86 14.00 4.81
N LEU A 86 16.96 13.83 4.08
CA LEU A 86 18.29 14.21 4.55
C LEU A 86 18.40 15.72 4.80
N THR A 87 17.80 16.54 3.93
CA THR A 87 17.76 17.99 4.11
C THR A 87 16.94 18.37 5.34
N ILE A 88 15.76 17.75 5.54
CA ILE A 88 14.94 17.92 6.74
C ILE A 88 15.75 17.59 8.01
N ASP A 89 16.46 16.46 8.03
CA ASP A 89 17.25 16.03 9.18
C ASP A 89 18.42 16.99 9.49
N ASP A 90 19.07 17.55 8.46
CA ASP A 90 20.15 18.53 8.62
C ASP A 90 19.63 19.88 9.14
N ILE A 91 18.51 20.36 8.60
CA ILE A 91 17.85 21.60 9.03
C ILE A 91 17.31 21.48 10.46
N TYR A 92 16.72 20.33 10.80
CA TYR A 92 16.26 20.04 12.15
C TYR A 92 17.39 20.14 13.19
N LYS A 93 18.56 19.54 12.89
CA LYS A 93 19.75 19.62 13.77
C LYS A 93 20.29 21.04 13.93
N LYS A 94 20.04 21.92 12.96
CA LYS A 94 20.42 23.34 12.97
C LYS A 94 19.37 24.23 13.63
N GLU A 95 18.24 23.68 14.09
CA GLU A 95 17.14 24.40 14.76
C GLU A 95 16.55 25.56 13.92
N ARG A 96 16.58 25.44 12.58
CA ARG A 96 16.04 26.44 11.64
C ARG A 96 14.57 26.12 11.32
N TYR A 97 13.68 26.39 12.27
CA TYR A 97 12.29 25.93 12.23
C TYR A 97 11.46 26.46 11.05
N ASP A 98 11.69 27.69 10.58
CA ASP A 98 10.93 28.24 9.45
C ASP A 98 11.19 27.45 8.15
N GLU A 99 12.45 27.08 7.91
CA GLU A 99 12.83 26.24 6.76
C GLU A 99 12.33 24.80 6.92
N LEU A 100 12.27 24.30 8.16
CA LEU A 100 11.72 22.99 8.45
C LEU A 100 10.23 22.93 8.05
N ILE A 101 9.46 23.99 8.34
CA ILE A 101 8.05 24.09 7.95
C ILE A 101 7.91 24.07 6.43
N GLU A 102 8.77 24.79 5.71
CA GLU A 102 8.76 24.81 4.25
C GLU A 102 9.09 23.43 3.64
N LEU A 103 10.12 22.76 4.15
CA LEU A 103 10.51 21.42 3.68
C LEU A 103 9.44 20.37 3.96
N HIS A 104 8.78 20.42 5.13
CA HIS A 104 7.64 19.54 5.40
C HIS A 104 6.47 19.84 4.46
N SER A 105 6.18 21.11 4.16
CA SER A 105 5.17 21.46 3.15
C SER A 105 5.50 20.88 1.78
N ILE A 106 6.78 20.87 1.36
CA ILE A 106 7.22 20.25 0.10
C ILE A 106 7.00 18.72 0.15
N GLN A 107 7.37 18.08 1.26
CA GLN A 107 7.21 16.65 1.47
C GLN A 107 5.73 16.25 1.41
N ASP A 108 4.88 16.96 2.15
CA ASP A 108 3.44 16.69 2.21
C ASP A 108 2.78 16.88 0.84
N SER A 109 3.17 17.92 0.09
CA SER A 109 2.74 18.11 -1.29
C SER A 109 3.12 16.93 -2.19
N LEU A 110 4.38 16.46 -2.12
CA LEU A 110 4.85 15.33 -2.93
C LEU A 110 4.12 14.04 -2.56
N VAL A 111 3.93 13.75 -1.26
CA VAL A 111 3.20 12.57 -0.78
C VAL A 111 1.75 12.61 -1.21
N THR A 112 1.10 13.77 -1.09
CA THR A 112 -0.31 13.96 -1.47
C THR A 112 -0.50 13.70 -2.96
N VAL A 113 0.34 14.30 -3.81
CA VAL A 113 0.27 14.11 -5.26
C VAL A 113 0.59 12.66 -5.64
N PHE A 114 1.60 12.06 -5.02
CA PHE A 114 1.96 10.64 -5.24
C PHE A 114 0.78 9.71 -4.96
N ILE A 115 0.13 9.88 -3.80
CA ILE A 115 -1.02 9.09 -3.40
C ILE A 115 -2.19 9.32 -4.34
N ASN A 116 -2.60 10.58 -4.55
CA ASN A 116 -3.74 10.92 -5.41
C ASN A 116 -3.57 10.37 -6.82
N PHE A 117 -2.34 10.41 -7.35
CA PHE A 117 -2.06 9.86 -8.67
C PHE A 117 -2.20 8.32 -8.68
N LEU A 118 -1.69 7.61 -7.67
CA LEU A 118 -1.85 6.15 -7.56
C LEU A 118 -3.32 5.70 -7.40
N GLN A 119 -4.16 6.49 -6.73
CA GLN A 119 -5.58 6.14 -6.53
C GLN A 119 -6.38 6.09 -7.84
N ARG A 120 -5.96 6.85 -8.86
CA ARG A 120 -6.70 6.97 -10.13
C ARG A 120 -6.89 5.65 -10.85
N PHE A 121 -6.01 4.70 -10.61
CA PHE A 121 -6.00 3.49 -11.39
C PHE A 121 -7.06 2.47 -10.89
N ASP A 122 -7.73 2.71 -9.75
CA ASP A 122 -8.52 1.68 -9.05
C ASP A 122 -9.79 1.16 -9.74
N LEU A 123 -10.63 2.07 -10.25
CA LEU A 123 -12.06 1.78 -10.38
C LEU A 123 -12.48 1.09 -11.69
N HIS A 124 -11.57 0.95 -12.66
CA HIS A 124 -11.94 0.48 -14.01
C HIS A 124 -11.60 -0.97 -14.32
N HIS A 125 -10.87 -1.65 -13.43
CA HIS A 125 -10.25 -2.93 -13.77
C HIS A 125 -10.67 -4.12 -12.93
N ILE A 126 -11.58 -3.95 -11.96
CA ILE A 126 -12.26 -5.10 -11.34
C ILE A 126 -13.00 -5.92 -12.41
N ARG A 127 -13.26 -5.35 -13.60
CA ARG A 127 -13.85 -6.02 -14.77
C ARG A 127 -12.83 -6.68 -15.70
N PHE A 128 -11.54 -6.54 -15.46
CA PHE A 128 -10.53 -7.16 -16.31
C PHE A 128 -10.46 -8.66 -15.99
N GLU A 129 -10.83 -9.48 -16.97
CA GLU A 129 -10.98 -10.93 -16.81
C GLU A 129 -9.73 -11.59 -16.20
N LEU A 130 -8.54 -11.11 -16.58
CA LEU A 130 -7.26 -11.60 -16.05
C LEU A 130 -7.20 -11.50 -14.52
N TYR A 131 -7.49 -10.32 -13.96
CA TYR A 131 -7.41 -10.09 -12.52
C TYR A 131 -8.54 -10.79 -11.76
N GLN A 132 -9.74 -10.91 -12.36
CA GLN A 132 -10.81 -11.73 -11.78
C GLN A 132 -10.42 -13.22 -11.70
N ARG A 133 -9.80 -13.77 -12.75
CA ARG A 133 -9.27 -15.14 -12.76
C ARG A 133 -8.20 -15.31 -11.68
N PHE A 134 -7.26 -14.36 -11.59
CA PHE A 134 -6.21 -14.36 -10.56
C PHE A 134 -6.80 -14.32 -9.14
N GLY A 135 -7.75 -13.41 -8.87
CA GLY A 135 -8.43 -13.32 -7.57
C GLY A 135 -9.16 -14.58 -7.16
N LYS A 136 -9.89 -15.21 -8.09
CA LYS A 136 -10.56 -16.50 -7.85
C LYS A 136 -9.55 -17.58 -7.47
N LYS A 137 -8.41 -17.64 -8.16
CA LYS A 137 -7.33 -18.58 -7.83
C LYS A 137 -6.74 -18.30 -6.45
N LEU A 138 -6.45 -17.05 -6.11
CA LEU A 138 -5.98 -16.73 -4.76
C LEU A 138 -7.00 -17.11 -3.66
N MET A 139 -8.29 -16.91 -3.89
CA MET A 139 -9.35 -17.31 -2.95
C MET A 139 -9.50 -18.84 -2.81
N GLU A 140 -9.23 -19.58 -3.89
CA GLU A 140 -9.23 -21.05 -3.92
C GLU A 140 -8.03 -21.62 -3.16
N PHE A 141 -6.81 -21.20 -3.51
CA PHE A 141 -5.56 -21.74 -2.97
C PHE A 141 -5.18 -21.16 -1.60
N LYS A 142 -5.69 -19.98 -1.24
CA LYS A 142 -5.41 -19.25 0.00
C LYS A 142 -3.90 -19.18 0.32
N PRO A 143 -3.06 -18.74 -0.61
CA PRO A 143 -1.62 -18.68 -0.38
C PRO A 143 -1.27 -17.59 0.64
N ASP A 144 -0.03 -17.61 1.11
CA ASP A 144 0.52 -16.48 1.83
C ASP A 144 0.89 -15.36 0.85
N ILE A 145 0.52 -14.13 1.18
CA ILE A 145 0.67 -12.97 0.29
C ILE A 145 1.49 -11.89 0.98
N ILE A 146 2.58 -11.49 0.33
CA ILE A 146 3.44 -10.38 0.72
C ILE A 146 3.43 -9.38 -0.44
N THR A 147 3.28 -8.10 -0.14
CA THR A 147 3.29 -7.06 -1.18
C THR A 147 3.97 -5.78 -0.72
N PHE A 148 4.63 -5.14 -1.68
CA PHE A 148 5.24 -3.82 -1.53
C PHE A 148 4.38 -2.69 -2.08
N ASN A 149 3.22 -3.02 -2.65
CA ASN A 149 2.32 -2.08 -3.32
C ASN A 149 1.45 -1.34 -2.30
N TYR A 150 1.31 -0.03 -2.50
CA TYR A 150 0.46 0.80 -1.66
C TYR A 150 -1.03 0.68 -2.03
N ASP A 151 -1.34 0.52 -3.32
CA ASP A 151 -2.70 0.46 -3.87
C ASP A 151 -3.56 -0.66 -3.28
N LEU A 152 -4.86 -0.62 -3.59
CA LEU A 152 -5.87 -1.57 -3.07
C LEU A 152 -6.28 -2.62 -4.10
N TYR A 153 -5.53 -2.78 -5.19
CA TYR A 153 -5.97 -3.65 -6.27
C TYR A 153 -6.14 -5.10 -5.86
N LEU A 154 -5.17 -5.62 -5.11
CA LEU A 154 -5.21 -7.00 -4.65
C LEU A 154 -6.42 -7.22 -3.75
N GLU A 155 -6.66 -6.30 -2.82
CA GLU A 155 -7.82 -6.30 -1.94
C GLU A 155 -9.13 -6.26 -2.73
N ASN A 156 -9.26 -5.34 -3.69
CA ASN A 156 -10.45 -5.18 -4.52
C ASN A 156 -10.71 -6.39 -5.42
N ILE A 157 -9.65 -7.04 -5.90
CA ILE A 157 -9.73 -8.29 -6.66
C ILE A 157 -10.24 -9.44 -5.77
N LEU A 158 -9.73 -9.57 -4.55
CA LEU A 158 -10.19 -10.59 -3.59
C LEU A 158 -11.62 -10.32 -3.12
N GLU A 159 -11.94 -9.06 -2.85
CA GLU A 159 -13.28 -8.59 -2.53
C GLU A 159 -14.28 -8.97 -3.62
N SER A 160 -13.99 -8.62 -4.87
CA SER A 160 -14.78 -9.01 -6.04
C SER A 160 -14.90 -10.53 -6.21
N ALA A 161 -13.79 -11.26 -6.09
CA ALA A 161 -13.76 -12.71 -6.23
C ALA A 161 -14.54 -13.45 -5.13
N SER A 162 -14.68 -12.85 -3.95
CA SER A 162 -15.44 -13.41 -2.82
C SER A 162 -16.95 -13.41 -3.05
N GLY A 163 -17.44 -12.55 -3.94
CA GLY A 163 -18.86 -12.35 -4.22
C GLY A 163 -19.59 -11.52 -3.15
N LEU A 164 -20.83 -11.17 -3.48
CA LEU A 164 -21.66 -10.30 -2.65
C LEU A 164 -22.30 -11.05 -1.48
N ASN A 165 -22.53 -10.31 -0.40
CA ASN A 165 -23.42 -10.68 0.67
C ASN A 165 -24.82 -10.13 0.36
N VAL A 166 -25.84 -11.00 0.38
CA VAL A 166 -27.22 -10.64 0.00
C VAL A 166 -28.05 -10.16 1.19
N SER A 167 -27.56 -10.35 2.41
CA SER A 167 -28.28 -10.03 3.64
C SER A 167 -28.02 -8.59 4.05
N ILE A 168 -28.89 -7.67 3.64
CA ILE A 168 -28.82 -6.26 4.05
C ILE A 168 -29.41 -6.13 5.48
N PRO A 169 -28.70 -5.50 6.43
CA PRO A 169 -29.20 -5.27 7.80
C PRO A 169 -30.43 -4.37 7.83
N GLU A 170 -31.32 -4.57 8.80
CA GLU A 170 -32.56 -3.77 8.95
C GLU A 170 -32.24 -2.31 9.28
N SER A 171 -31.19 -2.09 10.08
CA SER A 171 -30.70 -0.78 10.47
C SER A 171 -30.23 0.08 9.29
N PHE A 172 -30.05 -0.49 8.08
CA PHE A 172 -29.61 0.28 6.90
C PHE A 172 -30.57 1.43 6.55
N SER A 173 -31.85 1.25 6.83
CA SER A 173 -32.90 2.25 6.54
C SER A 173 -32.71 3.59 7.26
N ASN A 174 -31.96 3.61 8.37
CA ASN A 174 -31.76 4.80 9.22
C ASN A 174 -30.30 5.29 9.28
N VAL A 175 -29.42 4.81 8.38
CA VAL A 175 -27.96 5.04 8.46
C VAL A 175 -27.57 6.52 8.46
N HIS A 176 -28.32 7.38 7.78
CA HIS A 176 -28.04 8.82 7.72
C HIS A 176 -28.09 9.50 9.10
N ASN A 177 -28.87 8.95 10.05
CA ASN A 177 -29.06 9.53 11.38
C ASN A 177 -28.17 8.87 12.45
N LEU A 178 -27.30 7.93 12.07
CA LEU A 178 -26.42 7.27 13.03
C LEU A 178 -25.24 8.16 13.38
N ASP A 179 -24.86 8.17 14.66
CA ASP A 179 -23.64 8.83 15.11
C ASP A 179 -22.43 7.92 14.86
N ASP A 180 -21.28 8.52 14.55
CA ASP A 180 -20.01 7.80 14.56
C ASP A 180 -19.73 7.22 15.95
N PHE A 181 -19.09 6.05 15.99
CA PHE A 181 -18.74 5.31 17.20
C PHE A 181 -19.93 4.83 18.05
N ASN A 182 -21.15 4.87 17.49
CA ASN A 182 -22.34 4.33 18.12
C ASN A 182 -23.24 3.63 17.09
N LEU A 183 -22.65 2.74 16.30
CA LEU A 183 -23.38 2.02 15.25
C LEU A 183 -24.14 0.82 15.84
N PRO A 184 -25.30 0.43 15.28
CA PRO A 184 -25.97 -0.83 15.63
C PRO A 184 -25.09 -2.06 15.33
N ASP A 185 -25.21 -3.12 16.14
CA ASP A 185 -24.37 -4.33 15.99
C ASP A 185 -24.56 -5.04 14.64
N ASP A 186 -25.77 -5.01 14.07
CA ASP A 186 -26.07 -5.60 12.76
C ASP A 186 -25.38 -4.85 11.62
N ILE A 187 -25.20 -3.53 11.76
CA ILE A 187 -24.38 -2.71 10.87
C ILE A 187 -22.90 -3.06 11.00
N ILE A 188 -22.41 -3.18 12.23
CA ILE A 188 -20.98 -3.46 12.46
C ILE A 188 -20.61 -4.81 11.84
N ARG A 189 -21.43 -5.84 12.06
CA ARG A 189 -21.27 -7.20 11.51
C ARG A 189 -21.37 -7.29 9.99
N TYR A 190 -21.92 -6.27 9.34
CA TYR A 190 -22.19 -6.33 7.91
C TYR A 190 -20.96 -5.95 7.09
N SER A 191 -20.69 -6.77 6.07
CA SER A 191 -19.85 -6.40 4.94
C SER A 191 -20.58 -6.73 3.64
N HIS A 192 -20.48 -5.82 2.67
CA HIS A 192 -21.15 -5.96 1.38
C HIS A 192 -20.59 -7.13 0.56
N TYR A 193 -19.32 -7.44 0.75
CA TYR A 193 -18.65 -8.58 0.15
C TYR A 193 -18.31 -9.61 1.22
N LYS A 194 -18.13 -10.87 0.82
CA LYS A 194 -17.76 -11.93 1.77
C LYS A 194 -16.33 -11.76 2.29
N TYR A 195 -15.46 -11.16 1.48
CA TYR A 195 -14.15 -10.71 1.89
C TYR A 195 -14.23 -9.27 2.39
N ASN A 196 -13.72 -9.03 3.59
CA ASN A 196 -13.84 -7.78 4.32
C ASN A 196 -12.43 -7.22 4.55
N ILE A 197 -12.09 -6.15 3.83
CA ILE A 197 -10.74 -5.57 3.75
C ILE A 197 -10.12 -5.26 5.14
N PRO A 198 -10.85 -4.72 6.14
CA PRO A 198 -10.31 -4.49 7.49
C PRO A 198 -9.82 -5.73 8.23
N LEU A 199 -10.15 -6.94 7.75
CA LEU A 199 -9.70 -8.22 8.31
C LEU A 199 -8.46 -8.78 7.60
N ALA A 200 -8.03 -8.14 6.50
CA ALA A 200 -7.05 -8.69 5.55
C ALA A 200 -5.59 -8.58 6.00
N TYR A 201 -5.25 -7.66 6.90
CA TYR A 201 -3.85 -7.25 7.07
C TYR A 201 -3.10 -7.94 8.21
N GLY A 202 -3.76 -8.82 8.95
CA GLY A 202 -3.13 -9.62 10.02
C GLY A 202 -2.88 -8.86 11.33
N PHE A 203 -3.41 -7.65 11.46
CA PHE A 203 -3.45 -6.88 12.71
C PHE A 203 -4.78 -6.11 12.81
N LYS A 204 -5.07 -5.58 14.00
CA LYS A 204 -6.27 -4.80 14.28
C LYS A 204 -5.98 -3.29 14.16
N PHE A 205 -6.85 -2.56 13.48
CA PHE A 205 -6.85 -1.10 13.46
C PHE A 205 -7.53 -0.53 14.70
N ASP A 206 -7.16 0.69 15.11
CA ASP A 206 -7.78 1.37 16.25
C ASP A 206 -9.16 1.92 15.89
N ILE A 207 -9.34 2.31 14.62
CA ILE A 207 -10.60 2.85 14.09
C ILE A 207 -10.85 2.21 12.72
N VAL A 208 -12.07 1.73 12.51
CA VAL A 208 -12.52 1.12 11.26
C VAL A 208 -13.61 1.99 10.65
N ARG A 209 -13.42 2.39 9.40
CA ARG A 209 -14.46 3.09 8.65
C ARG A 209 -15.36 2.09 7.93
N ILE A 210 -16.61 2.04 8.36
CA ILE A 210 -17.65 1.16 7.81
C ILE A 210 -18.34 1.88 6.64
N PHE A 211 -18.34 1.25 5.47
CA PHE A 211 -18.97 1.78 4.27
C PHE A 211 -20.42 1.28 4.15
N MET A 212 -21.36 2.21 4.01
CA MET A 212 -22.80 1.90 3.92
C MET A 212 -23.48 2.73 2.83
N ALA A 213 -23.49 2.21 1.60
CA ALA A 213 -24.23 2.79 0.47
C ALA A 213 -24.00 4.31 0.30
N GLY A 214 -22.72 4.73 0.30
CA GLY A 214 -22.33 6.15 0.17
C GLY A 214 -22.27 6.91 1.50
N ASN A 215 -22.72 6.33 2.61
CA ASN A 215 -22.47 6.85 3.95
C ASN A 215 -21.17 6.30 4.51
N ARG A 216 -20.48 7.19 5.22
CA ARG A 216 -19.19 6.96 5.83
C ARG A 216 -19.40 7.05 7.33
N LYS A 217 -19.19 5.95 8.04
CA LYS A 217 -19.25 5.94 9.50
C LYS A 217 -18.01 5.32 10.09
N TYR A 218 -17.65 5.76 11.27
CA TYR A 218 -16.50 5.23 12.01
C TYR A 218 -16.95 4.39 13.20
N GLU A 219 -16.17 3.38 13.52
CA GLU A 219 -16.34 2.57 14.72
C GLU A 219 -14.98 2.27 15.35
N PHE A 220 -14.96 2.11 16.67
CA PHE A 220 -13.73 1.70 17.36
C PHE A 220 -13.36 0.27 16.97
N GLY A 221 -12.07 0.07 16.72
CA GLY A 221 -11.52 -1.22 16.35
C GLY A 221 -11.85 -2.31 17.37
N GLU A 222 -11.73 -2.01 18.67
CA GLU A 222 -12.07 -2.94 19.76
C GLU A 222 -13.46 -3.57 19.53
N ARG A 223 -14.49 -2.73 19.37
CA ARG A 223 -15.86 -3.17 19.11
C ARG A 223 -16.03 -3.86 17.76
N PHE A 224 -15.40 -3.35 16.70
CA PHE A 224 -15.47 -3.97 15.38
C PHE A 224 -14.92 -5.40 15.38
N TYR A 225 -13.77 -5.62 16.04
CA TYR A 225 -13.11 -6.93 16.11
C TYR A 225 -13.66 -7.86 17.20
N ASP A 226 -14.63 -7.43 18.01
CA ASP A 226 -15.44 -8.35 18.84
C ASP A 226 -16.41 -9.18 17.99
N PHE A 227 -16.77 -8.67 16.80
CA PHE A 227 -17.67 -9.33 15.86
C PHE A 227 -16.96 -10.03 14.70
N HIS A 228 -15.66 -9.78 14.51
CA HIS A 228 -14.91 -10.28 13.36
C HIS A 228 -13.54 -10.83 13.75
N GLU A 229 -13.19 -11.95 13.13
CA GLU A 229 -11.87 -12.54 13.22
C GLU A 229 -11.01 -12.10 12.02
N LEU A 230 -9.72 -11.87 12.27
CA LEU A 230 -8.76 -11.60 11.21
C LEU A 230 -8.58 -12.83 10.33
N TYR A 231 -8.28 -12.63 9.04
CA TYR A 231 -7.99 -13.75 8.15
C TYR A 231 -6.70 -14.48 8.52
N THR A 232 -6.73 -15.81 8.40
CA THR A 232 -5.59 -16.71 8.70
C THR A 232 -4.42 -16.53 7.73
N ASN A 233 -4.73 -16.10 6.49
CA ASN A 233 -3.77 -15.83 5.42
C ASN A 233 -3.84 -14.34 5.07
N PRO A 234 -3.22 -13.47 5.89
CA PRO A 234 -3.30 -12.04 5.68
C PRO A 234 -2.45 -11.59 4.49
N ILE A 235 -2.82 -10.44 3.92
CA ILE A 235 -2.01 -9.68 2.97
C ILE A 235 -1.00 -8.85 3.78
N ILE A 236 0.27 -9.17 3.65
CA ILE A 236 1.35 -8.49 4.37
C ILE A 236 1.86 -7.31 3.52
N LYS A 237 1.36 -6.11 3.82
CA LYS A 237 1.72 -4.84 3.14
C LYS A 237 2.96 -4.20 3.77
N LEU A 238 4.13 -4.47 3.22
CA LEU A 238 5.41 -4.08 3.85
C LEU A 238 5.69 -2.58 3.89
N HIS A 239 5.06 -1.80 3.00
CA HIS A 239 5.23 -0.35 2.92
C HIS A 239 3.96 0.44 3.29
N GLY A 240 2.96 -0.23 3.86
CA GLY A 240 1.67 0.39 4.17
C GLY A 240 0.69 0.30 3.02
N SER A 241 -0.44 0.99 3.14
CA SER A 241 -1.46 1.00 2.10
C SER A 241 -2.15 2.36 2.00
N LEU A 242 -2.68 2.66 0.81
CA LEU A 242 -3.38 3.91 0.52
C LEU A 242 -4.69 4.09 1.30
N ASN A 243 -5.20 3.04 1.93
CA ASN A 243 -6.34 3.11 2.83
C ASN A 243 -5.97 3.10 4.32
N TRP A 244 -4.67 3.16 4.65
CA TRP A 244 -4.20 3.26 6.02
C TRP A 244 -3.87 4.71 6.32
N SER A 245 -4.38 5.17 7.46
CA SER A 245 -4.20 6.55 7.89
C SER A 245 -3.84 6.60 9.36
N LYS A 246 -3.10 7.62 9.77
CA LYS A 246 -2.73 7.83 11.17
C LYS A 246 -3.08 9.24 11.59
N ILE A 247 -3.72 9.35 12.75
CA ILE A 247 -4.06 10.64 13.36
C ILE A 247 -2.78 11.24 13.96
N ARG A 248 -2.42 12.45 13.52
CA ARG A 248 -1.29 13.23 14.04
C ARG A 248 -1.79 14.43 14.85
N GLN A 249 -0.95 14.85 15.78
CA GLN A 249 -1.16 16.09 16.51
C GLN A 249 -1.03 17.29 15.57
N ILE A 250 -1.91 18.27 15.72
CA ILE A 250 -1.86 19.53 14.98
C ILE A 250 -0.64 20.35 15.43
N PRO A 251 0.24 20.82 14.53
CA PRO A 251 1.19 21.88 14.80
C PRO A 251 0.56 23.22 14.40
N THR A 252 -0.57 23.60 15.00
CA THR A 252 -1.06 24.98 14.89
C THR A 252 -1.18 25.53 16.29
N ASP A 253 -0.42 26.61 16.50
CA ASP A 253 -0.42 27.58 17.60
C ASP A 253 -1.03 27.13 18.94
N ARG A 254 -0.25 27.30 20.00
CA ARG A 254 -0.42 26.88 21.41
C ARG A 254 -1.80 27.07 22.09
N ILE A 255 -2.83 27.57 21.42
CA ILE A 255 -4.06 28.14 22.02
C ILE A 255 -5.27 27.19 22.00
N THR A 256 -5.33 26.14 21.17
CA THR A 256 -6.49 25.21 21.12
C THR A 256 -6.20 23.77 21.57
N LEU A 257 -5.15 23.57 22.39
CA LEU A 257 -4.80 22.25 22.93
C LEU A 257 -5.69 21.78 24.10
N GLN A 258 -6.53 22.65 24.67
CA GLN A 258 -7.28 22.32 25.90
C GLN A 258 -8.62 21.64 25.67
N ALA A 259 -9.10 21.52 24.43
CA ALA A 259 -10.43 20.96 24.13
C ALA A 259 -10.43 19.70 23.23
N LEU A 260 -9.27 19.28 22.72
CA LEU A 260 -9.17 18.11 21.82
C LEU A 260 -8.84 16.85 22.62
N ASN A 261 -9.65 15.80 22.46
CA ASN A 261 -9.50 14.53 23.16
C ASN A 261 -8.22 13.81 22.69
N LYS A 262 -7.15 13.88 23.49
CA LYS A 262 -5.81 13.32 23.16
C LYS A 262 -5.82 11.81 22.91
N GLU A 263 -6.91 11.12 23.26
CA GLU A 263 -7.15 9.69 23.06
C GLU A 263 -7.00 9.25 21.60
N PHE A 264 -7.20 10.14 20.63
CA PHE A 264 -7.09 9.80 19.21
C PHE A 264 -5.67 9.86 18.63
N ILE A 265 -4.72 10.50 19.32
CA ILE A 265 -3.37 10.73 18.76
C ILE A 265 -2.65 9.41 18.58
N GLY A 266 -2.17 9.16 17.37
CA GLY A 266 -1.43 7.95 17.02
C GLY A 266 -2.30 6.79 16.57
N ASN A 267 -3.63 6.89 16.71
CA ASN A 267 -4.57 5.87 16.27
C ASN A 267 -4.42 5.64 14.76
N LEU A 268 -4.40 4.35 14.40
CA LEU A 268 -4.36 3.85 13.05
C LEU A 268 -5.80 3.60 12.57
N ILE A 269 -6.16 4.26 11.49
CA ILE A 269 -7.46 4.18 10.84
C ILE A 269 -7.33 3.35 9.57
N ILE A 270 -8.30 2.48 9.33
CA ILE A 270 -8.52 1.86 8.03
C ILE A 270 -9.79 2.38 7.37
N SER A 271 -9.69 2.67 6.07
CA SER A 271 -10.84 2.90 5.20
C SER A 271 -11.01 1.78 4.17
N ASN A 272 -12.25 1.53 3.75
CA ASN A 272 -12.52 0.70 2.57
C ASN A 272 -12.41 1.50 1.26
N GLU A 273 -12.10 2.78 1.36
CA GLU A 273 -11.81 3.68 0.26
C GLU A 273 -10.37 4.19 0.38
N TYR A 274 -9.89 4.82 -0.67
CA TYR A 274 -8.62 5.50 -0.68
C TYR A 274 -8.54 6.67 0.31
N TRP A 275 -7.30 7.07 0.59
CA TRP A 275 -6.96 8.32 1.25
C TRP A 275 -7.78 9.49 0.69
N ASP A 276 -8.62 10.09 1.54
CA ASP A 276 -9.43 11.26 1.23
C ASP A 276 -8.84 12.48 1.95
N PRO A 277 -8.31 13.48 1.24
CA PRO A 277 -7.76 14.67 1.89
C PRO A 277 -8.81 15.43 2.75
N ASN A 278 -10.11 15.18 2.55
CA ASN A 278 -11.18 15.73 3.39
C ASN A 278 -11.37 14.98 4.73
N PHE A 279 -10.61 13.92 5.02
CA PHE A 279 -10.66 13.19 6.30
C PHE A 279 -10.54 14.10 7.52
N ASN A 280 -9.84 15.24 7.40
CA ASN A 280 -9.67 16.20 8.49
C ASN A 280 -11.01 16.81 8.97
N ASN A 281 -12.03 16.86 8.10
CA ASN A 281 -13.37 17.34 8.46
C ASN A 281 -14.11 16.35 9.37
N ASP A 282 -13.91 15.04 9.15
CA ASP A 282 -14.58 14.00 9.92
C ASP A 282 -14.06 13.93 11.36
N PHE A 283 -12.78 14.24 11.56
CA PHE A 283 -12.14 14.20 12.88
C PHE A 283 -12.03 15.58 13.54
N LYS A 284 -13.00 16.47 13.32
CA LYS A 284 -13.18 17.73 14.10
C LYS A 284 -11.89 18.55 14.28
N GLY A 285 -11.05 18.62 13.24
CA GLY A 285 -9.81 19.40 13.24
C GLY A 285 -8.52 18.62 13.52
N TRP A 286 -8.57 17.29 13.75
CA TRP A 286 -7.35 16.48 13.74
C TRP A 286 -6.75 16.38 12.33
N ILE A 287 -5.41 16.36 12.26
CA ILE A 287 -4.71 16.07 11.01
C ILE A 287 -4.62 14.56 10.87
N VAL A 288 -5.30 14.02 9.88
CA VAL A 288 -5.11 12.65 9.45
C VAL A 288 -4.01 12.67 8.38
N THR A 289 -3.12 11.68 8.40
CA THR A 289 -2.08 11.54 7.38
C THR A 289 -2.03 10.11 6.87
N PRO A 290 -1.63 9.88 5.61
CA PRO A 290 -1.37 8.54 5.10
C PRO A 290 -0.34 7.80 5.96
N HIS A 291 -0.59 6.52 6.26
CA HIS A 291 0.35 5.67 7.00
C HIS A 291 1.09 4.73 6.05
N ILE A 292 2.06 5.29 5.32
CA ILE A 292 2.90 4.59 4.35
C ILE A 292 4.39 4.82 4.61
N ILE A 293 5.23 3.88 4.16
CA ILE A 293 6.67 4.05 4.06
C ILE A 293 6.95 4.60 2.68
N THR A 294 7.28 5.89 2.56
CA THR A 294 7.64 6.49 1.26
C THR A 294 8.90 5.85 0.68
N PRO A 295 9.11 5.89 -0.65
CA PRO A 295 10.30 5.33 -1.27
C PRO A 295 11.52 6.17 -0.87
N THR A 296 12.12 5.84 0.26
CA THR A 296 13.32 6.46 0.83
C THR A 296 14.36 5.39 1.07
N LEU A 297 15.64 5.78 1.01
CA LEU A 297 16.74 4.88 1.35
C LEU A 297 16.75 4.56 2.85
N TYR A 298 16.51 5.56 3.70
CA TYR A 298 16.57 5.43 5.16
C TYR A 298 15.18 5.22 5.76
N LYS A 299 14.79 3.96 5.87
CA LYS A 299 13.45 3.56 6.36
C LYS A 299 13.37 3.35 7.88
N ARG A 300 14.45 3.61 8.64
CA ARG A 300 14.55 3.29 10.08
C ARG A 300 13.44 3.94 10.91
N GLY A 301 13.11 5.19 10.63
CA GLY A 301 12.04 5.91 11.33
C GLY A 301 10.64 5.30 11.16
N PHE A 302 10.44 4.47 10.13
CA PHE A 302 9.17 3.79 9.86
C PHE A 302 9.09 2.41 10.50
N PHE A 303 10.17 1.61 10.44
CA PHE A 303 10.11 0.20 10.88
C PHE A 303 9.88 0.01 12.37
N ASP A 304 10.26 0.98 13.19
CA ASP A 304 10.00 0.92 14.63
C ASP A 304 8.54 1.29 14.99
N GLN A 305 7.75 1.75 14.02
CA GLN A 305 6.36 2.10 14.22
C GLN A 305 5.44 0.90 13.93
N PHE A 306 4.41 0.74 14.76
CA PHE A 306 3.30 -0.15 14.45
C PHE A 306 2.61 0.30 13.15
N PRO A 307 2.21 -0.63 12.25
CA PRO A 307 2.32 -2.09 12.33
C PRO A 307 3.57 -2.69 11.65
N PHE A 308 4.48 -1.86 11.14
CA PHE A 308 5.51 -2.30 10.20
C PHE A 308 6.47 -3.33 10.76
N LYS A 309 6.92 -3.18 12.01
CA LYS A 309 7.80 -4.17 12.66
C LYS A 309 7.21 -5.58 12.61
N ASP A 310 5.92 -5.69 12.93
CA ASP A 310 5.22 -6.97 13.03
C ASP A 310 4.95 -7.53 11.63
N LEU A 311 4.57 -6.70 10.67
CA LEU A 311 4.38 -7.10 9.28
C LEU A 311 5.68 -7.66 8.66
N TRP A 312 6.81 -7.00 8.89
CA TRP A 312 8.11 -7.48 8.40
C TRP A 312 8.55 -8.78 9.09
N SER A 313 8.25 -8.93 10.39
CA SER A 313 8.45 -10.18 11.12
C SER A 313 7.57 -11.32 10.57
N MET A 314 6.30 -11.03 10.28
CA MET A 314 5.38 -11.98 9.64
C MET A 314 5.88 -12.39 8.25
N ALA A 315 6.28 -11.45 7.41
CA ALA A 315 6.84 -11.75 6.08
C ALA A 315 8.06 -12.65 6.18
N LYS A 316 9.00 -12.35 7.09
CA LYS A 316 10.16 -13.21 7.34
C LYS A 316 9.73 -14.62 7.71
N LYS A 317 8.79 -14.76 8.64
CA LYS A 317 8.27 -16.07 9.06
C LYS A 317 7.65 -16.82 7.88
N LYS A 318 6.82 -16.18 7.05
CA LYS A 318 6.19 -16.82 5.90
C LYS A 318 7.22 -17.26 4.86
N LEU A 319 8.17 -16.40 4.52
CA LEU A 319 9.26 -16.73 3.59
C LEU A 319 10.17 -17.85 4.14
N SER A 320 10.43 -17.89 5.45
CA SER A 320 11.30 -18.92 6.05
C SER A 320 10.70 -20.34 6.03
N HIS A 321 9.39 -20.46 5.84
CA HIS A 321 8.69 -21.75 5.78
C HIS A 321 8.10 -22.03 4.38
N CYS A 322 8.41 -21.21 3.38
CA CYS A 322 7.84 -21.38 2.04
C CYS A 322 8.61 -22.42 1.23
N ASN A 323 7.89 -23.28 0.52
CA ASN A 323 8.48 -24.28 -0.36
C ASN A 323 8.45 -23.81 -1.82
N LYS A 324 7.47 -22.98 -2.16
CA LYS A 324 7.26 -22.41 -3.48
C LYS A 324 7.12 -20.90 -3.37
N LEU A 325 7.98 -20.17 -4.07
CA LEU A 325 8.00 -18.71 -4.09
C LEU A 325 7.62 -18.21 -5.47
N ILE A 326 6.63 -17.33 -5.52
CA ILE A 326 6.12 -16.72 -6.75
C ILE A 326 6.30 -15.22 -6.64
N ILE A 327 7.16 -14.66 -7.49
CA ILE A 327 7.47 -13.24 -7.46
C ILE A 327 6.86 -12.57 -8.69
N ILE A 328 5.98 -11.60 -8.48
CA ILE A 328 5.28 -10.90 -9.56
C ILE A 328 5.60 -9.42 -9.52
N GLY A 329 6.32 -8.94 -10.55
CA GLY A 329 6.53 -7.53 -10.79
C GLY A 329 7.37 -6.78 -9.76
N TYR A 330 8.12 -7.48 -8.90
CA TYR A 330 9.08 -6.84 -8.00
C TYR A 330 10.47 -6.79 -8.66
N SER A 331 11.11 -5.62 -8.63
CA SER A 331 12.34 -5.34 -9.39
C SER A 331 13.64 -5.54 -8.61
N PHE A 332 13.60 -5.79 -7.31
CA PHE A 332 14.78 -5.91 -6.43
C PHE A 332 15.79 -4.77 -6.64
N SER A 333 15.35 -3.53 -6.41
CA SER A 333 16.24 -2.35 -6.49
C SER A 333 17.51 -2.57 -5.64
N PRO A 334 18.72 -2.29 -6.15
CA PRO A 334 19.96 -2.47 -5.41
C PRO A 334 20.09 -1.58 -4.16
N THR A 335 19.20 -0.60 -4.01
CA THR A 335 19.12 0.27 -2.83
C THR A 335 18.18 -0.25 -1.75
N ASP A 336 17.39 -1.32 -2.00
CA ASP A 336 16.43 -1.86 -1.03
C ASP A 336 17.06 -2.90 -0.10
N PHE A 337 18.04 -2.46 0.69
CA PHE A 337 18.79 -3.30 1.63
C PHE A 337 17.91 -4.03 2.65
N HIS A 338 16.74 -3.47 2.98
CA HIS A 338 15.81 -4.10 3.90
C HIS A 338 15.18 -5.35 3.30
N THR A 339 14.78 -5.30 2.03
CA THR A 339 14.27 -6.47 1.32
C THR A 339 15.36 -7.50 1.08
N GLU A 340 16.59 -7.08 0.72
CA GLU A 340 17.72 -8.02 0.62
C GLU A 340 17.97 -8.74 1.95
N LYS A 341 18.01 -8.00 3.06
CA LYS A 341 18.16 -8.58 4.39
C LYS A 341 17.02 -9.52 4.73
N LEU A 342 15.77 -9.15 4.41
CA LEU A 342 14.59 -10.00 4.63
C LEU A 342 14.76 -11.34 3.92
N PHE A 343 15.18 -11.35 2.66
CA PHE A 343 15.39 -12.57 1.89
C PHE A 343 16.53 -13.40 2.46
N LEU A 344 17.72 -12.83 2.65
CA LEU A 344 18.87 -13.55 3.20
C LEU A 344 18.56 -14.15 4.57
N ASP A 345 17.90 -13.38 5.45
CA ASP A 345 17.48 -13.85 6.77
C ASP A 345 16.42 -14.97 6.71
N SER A 346 15.59 -15.00 5.67
CA SER A 346 14.51 -15.99 5.51
C SER A 346 15.01 -17.27 4.84
N PHE A 347 15.96 -17.17 3.92
CA PHE A 347 16.44 -18.30 3.11
C PHE A 347 17.76 -18.89 3.59
N LYS A 348 18.38 -18.35 4.64
CA LYS A 348 19.60 -18.94 5.24
C LYS A 348 19.47 -20.42 5.64
N GLU A 349 18.28 -20.86 6.01
CA GLU A 349 17.97 -22.21 6.50
C GLU A 349 16.78 -22.86 5.74
N ASN A 350 16.19 -22.15 4.77
CA ASN A 350 15.08 -22.65 3.97
C ASN A 350 15.62 -23.27 2.67
N GLU A 351 15.23 -24.51 2.39
CA GLU A 351 15.43 -25.16 1.10
C GLU A 351 14.22 -24.95 0.17
N LEU A 352 14.24 -23.85 -0.58
CA LEU A 352 13.18 -23.54 -1.55
C LEU A 352 13.15 -24.60 -2.66
N GLN A 353 11.97 -25.16 -2.93
CA GLN A 353 11.78 -26.22 -3.92
C GLN A 353 11.46 -25.66 -5.30
N ASP A 354 10.61 -24.63 -5.36
CA ASP A 354 10.16 -24.02 -6.61
C ASP A 354 10.26 -22.50 -6.57
N LEU A 355 10.71 -21.93 -7.68
CA LEU A 355 10.79 -20.48 -7.88
C LEU A 355 10.16 -20.10 -9.22
N ILE A 356 9.13 -19.25 -9.16
CA ILE A 356 8.46 -18.67 -10.32
C ILE A 356 8.66 -17.15 -10.28
N ILE A 357 9.07 -16.57 -11.41
CA ILE A 357 9.25 -15.13 -11.55
C ILE A 357 8.40 -14.66 -12.73
N VAL A 358 7.53 -13.71 -12.45
CA VAL A 358 6.68 -13.01 -13.42
C VAL A 358 7.19 -11.58 -13.54
N ASN A 359 8.09 -11.35 -14.49
CA ASN A 359 8.71 -10.04 -14.71
C ASN A 359 9.28 -9.96 -16.15
N PRO A 360 9.05 -8.87 -16.90
CA PRO A 360 9.66 -8.70 -18.22
C PRO A 360 11.19 -8.57 -18.18
N ASP A 361 11.76 -8.09 -17.07
CA ASP A 361 13.21 -7.98 -16.90
C ASP A 361 13.79 -9.29 -16.37
N THR A 362 14.51 -10.01 -17.23
CA THR A 362 15.17 -11.28 -16.88
C THR A 362 16.47 -11.09 -16.09
N SER A 363 16.99 -9.87 -15.98
CA SER A 363 18.25 -9.61 -15.27
C SER A 363 18.15 -9.84 -13.76
N ILE A 364 16.93 -9.80 -13.21
CA ILE A 364 16.65 -10.01 -11.77
C ILE A 364 16.84 -11.46 -11.34
N ILE A 365 16.83 -12.44 -12.27
CA ILE A 365 16.89 -13.88 -11.94
C ILE A 365 18.12 -14.19 -11.09
N ARG A 366 19.29 -13.69 -11.53
CA ARG A 366 20.55 -13.93 -10.82
C ARG A 366 20.47 -13.40 -9.38
N LYS A 367 19.98 -12.18 -9.20
CA LYS A 367 19.83 -11.54 -7.89
C LYS A 367 18.92 -12.37 -6.97
N ILE A 368 17.79 -12.85 -7.49
CA ILE A 368 16.85 -13.64 -6.70
C ILE A 368 17.47 -14.97 -6.30
N LYS A 369 18.11 -15.70 -7.23
CA LYS A 369 18.81 -16.96 -6.93
C LYS A 369 19.89 -16.78 -5.86
N GLU A 370 20.64 -15.68 -5.90
CA GLU A 370 21.63 -15.35 -4.87
C GLU A 370 20.98 -15.12 -3.50
N LEU A 371 19.87 -14.36 -3.46
CA LEU A 371 19.15 -14.03 -2.23
C LEU A 371 18.39 -15.22 -1.61
N THR A 372 17.96 -16.19 -2.42
CA THR A 372 17.22 -17.38 -1.97
C THR A 372 18.06 -18.65 -1.90
N HIS A 373 19.33 -18.58 -2.31
CA HIS A 373 20.23 -19.74 -2.47
C HIS A 373 19.68 -20.84 -3.39
N PHE A 374 18.75 -20.48 -4.29
CA PHE A 374 18.07 -21.41 -5.16
C PHE A 374 18.97 -21.82 -6.33
N ASN A 375 19.22 -23.13 -6.48
CA ASN A 375 20.13 -23.66 -7.50
C ASN A 375 19.43 -24.40 -8.65
N HIS A 376 18.12 -24.60 -8.57
CA HIS A 376 17.32 -25.30 -9.59
C HIS A 376 16.92 -24.37 -10.76
N PRO A 377 16.34 -24.92 -11.86
CA PRO A 377 15.72 -24.13 -12.92
C PRO A 377 14.60 -23.24 -12.37
N VAL A 378 14.50 -22.03 -12.92
CA VAL A 378 13.46 -21.04 -12.55
C VAL A 378 12.42 -21.00 -13.64
N THR A 379 11.14 -21.02 -13.26
CA THR A 379 10.05 -20.77 -14.20
C THR A 379 9.88 -19.28 -14.40
N MET A 380 9.95 -18.83 -15.65
CA MET A 380 9.85 -17.41 -16.02
C MET A 380 8.57 -17.17 -16.80
N CYS A 381 7.88 -16.08 -16.47
CA CYS A 381 6.81 -15.49 -17.26
C CYS A 381 7.12 -14.00 -17.48
N SER A 382 6.85 -13.49 -18.67
CA SER A 382 7.07 -12.08 -19.00
C SER A 382 6.04 -11.15 -18.36
N ASN A 383 4.82 -11.63 -18.11
CA ASN A 383 3.72 -10.86 -17.56
C ASN A 383 2.66 -11.77 -16.91
N LEU A 384 1.65 -11.15 -16.31
CA LEU A 384 0.58 -11.85 -15.60
C LEU A 384 -0.30 -12.72 -16.52
N PHE A 385 -0.47 -12.37 -17.80
CA PHE A 385 -1.22 -13.22 -18.74
C PHE A 385 -0.55 -14.57 -18.93
N GLU A 386 0.75 -14.56 -19.26
CA GLU A 386 1.53 -15.78 -19.48
C GLU A 386 1.52 -16.65 -18.22
N PHE A 387 1.67 -16.04 -17.03
CA PHE A 387 1.56 -16.77 -15.76
C PHE A 387 0.19 -17.41 -15.56
N MET A 388 -0.90 -16.71 -15.91
CA MET A 388 -2.26 -17.22 -15.76
C MET A 388 -2.61 -18.35 -16.75
N ASP A 389 -1.91 -18.45 -17.88
CA ASP A 389 -2.08 -19.53 -18.85
C ASP A 389 -1.49 -20.85 -18.36
N ILE A 390 -0.43 -20.80 -17.54
CA ILE A 390 0.27 -21.97 -16.99
C ILE A 390 -0.02 -22.20 -15.50
N PHE A 391 -0.92 -21.41 -14.90
CA PHE A 391 -1.14 -21.40 -13.44
C PHE A 391 -1.47 -22.79 -12.90
N ASN A 392 -2.45 -23.48 -13.49
CA ASN A 392 -2.87 -24.79 -12.99
C ASN A 392 -1.76 -25.82 -13.14
N ASP A 393 -1.00 -25.79 -14.24
CA ASP A 393 0.06 -26.77 -14.52
C ASP A 393 1.24 -26.69 -13.54
N ILE A 394 1.41 -25.56 -12.84
CA ILE A 394 2.56 -25.32 -11.97
C ILE A 394 2.16 -25.19 -10.50
N ILE A 395 0.90 -24.84 -10.21
CA ILE A 395 0.42 -24.63 -8.83
C ILE A 395 -0.29 -25.86 -8.28
N GLU A 396 -1.02 -26.61 -9.12
CA GLU A 396 -1.57 -27.94 -8.78
C GLU A 396 -0.48 -29.01 -8.82
#